data_AF-A0A6N8NNN6-F1
#
_entry.id   AF-A0A6N8NNN6-F1
#
_cell.length_a   1.000
_cell.length_b   1.000
_cell.length_c   1.000
_cell.angle_alpha   90.00
_cell.angle_beta   90.00
_cell.angle_gamma   90.00
#
_symmetry.space_group_name_H-M   'P 1'
#
loop_
_entity.id
_entity.type
_entity.pdbx_description
1 polymer ?
#
loop_
_entity_poly.entity_id
_entity_poly.type
_entity_poly.pdbx_seq_one_letter_code
_entity_poly.pdbx_strand_id
1 'polypeptide(L)'
;FLTGYDLRHVFNDEMTEFDLTRILTGSEGTLAFITEARLDITRLPKVRRLVNVKYDSFDSALRNAPFMVEARALSVETVDSKVLNLAREDIVWHSVSELITDVPDQEMLGLNIVEFAGDDEALIDERVNALCARLDELIASHQAGVIGWQVCRELAGVERIYAMRKKAVGLLGNAKGAAKPIPFAEDTCVPPEHLADYIAEFRALLDSHGLSYGMFGHVDAGVLHVRPALDMCDPQQE
;
A
#
# COMPACT_ATOMS: atom_id res chain seq x y z
N PHE A 1 -3.85 6.67 10.80
CA PHE A 1 -5.00 7.07 11.62
C PHE A 1 -4.66 6.80 13.06
N LEU A 2 -4.81 7.76 13.97
CA LEU A 2 -4.70 7.48 15.40
C LEU A 2 -6.11 7.20 15.91
N THR A 3 -6.38 5.97 16.34
CA THR A 3 -7.54 5.68 17.18
C THR A 3 -7.22 6.14 18.61
N GLY A 4 -8.24 6.60 19.33
CA GLY A 4 -8.08 7.17 20.67
C GLY A 4 -7.92 8.69 20.68
N TYR A 5 -7.38 9.20 21.78
CA TYR A 5 -7.33 10.64 22.06
C TYR A 5 -5.95 11.21 21.71
N ASP A 6 -5.90 12.21 20.82
CA ASP A 6 -4.65 12.87 20.46
C ASP A 6 -4.22 13.90 21.52
N LEU A 7 -3.89 13.38 22.72
CA LEU A 7 -3.49 14.19 23.87
C LEU A 7 -2.18 14.95 23.63
N ARG A 8 -1.34 14.45 22.70
CA ARG A 8 -0.06 15.07 22.36
C ARG A 8 -0.26 16.43 21.69
N HIS A 9 -1.25 16.54 20.79
CA HIS A 9 -1.47 17.75 20.00
C HIS A 9 -2.70 18.54 20.44
N VAL A 10 -3.27 18.22 21.61
CA VAL A 10 -4.46 18.92 22.13
C VAL A 10 -4.17 20.39 22.47
N PHE A 11 -2.93 20.71 22.81
CA PHE A 11 -2.47 22.08 22.92
C PHE A 11 -1.53 22.41 21.77
N ASN A 12 -1.50 23.67 21.34
CA ASN A 12 -0.44 24.18 20.49
C ASN A 12 0.93 24.14 21.21
N ASP A 13 2.03 24.29 20.47
CA ASP A 13 3.39 24.18 21.01
C ASP A 13 3.67 25.19 22.15
N GLU A 14 2.99 26.33 22.14
CA GLU A 14 3.10 27.39 23.17
C GLU A 14 2.22 27.14 24.40
N MET A 15 1.39 26.08 24.40
CA MET A 15 0.42 25.74 25.46
C MET A 15 -0.61 26.84 25.74
N THR A 16 -0.94 27.66 24.74
CA THR A 16 -1.86 28.80 24.85
C THR A 16 -3.25 28.49 24.29
N GLU A 17 -3.36 27.54 23.36
CA GLU A 17 -4.62 27.21 22.70
C GLU A 17 -4.94 25.72 22.86
N PHE A 18 -6.17 25.42 23.30
CA PHE A 18 -6.69 24.06 23.42
C PHE A 18 -7.60 23.74 22.24
N ASP A 19 -7.25 22.71 21.47
CA ASP A 19 -8.01 22.22 20.33
C ASP A 19 -8.85 20.99 20.72
N LEU A 20 -10.13 21.23 21.02
CA LEU A 20 -11.08 20.17 21.38
C LEU A 20 -11.25 19.14 20.26
N THR A 21 -11.01 19.51 19.00
CA THR A 21 -11.17 18.58 17.87
C THR A 21 -10.19 17.40 17.98
N ARG A 22 -9.01 17.61 18.57
CA ARG A 22 -7.97 16.58 18.77
C ARG A 22 -8.37 15.45 19.70
N ILE A 23 -9.28 15.70 20.63
CA ILE A 23 -9.78 14.64 21.52
C ILE A 23 -11.09 14.02 21.02
N LEU A 24 -11.88 14.77 20.25
CA LEU A 24 -13.14 14.26 19.69
C LEU A 24 -12.89 13.36 18.48
N THR A 25 -11.97 13.76 17.60
CA THR A 25 -11.55 12.96 16.43
C THR A 25 -10.72 11.77 16.91
N GLY A 26 -11.24 10.56 16.69
CA GLY A 26 -10.63 9.32 17.19
C GLY A 26 -11.24 8.77 18.48
N SER A 27 -12.19 9.50 19.10
CA SER A 27 -12.86 9.07 20.35
C SER A 27 -13.82 7.87 20.19
N GLU A 28 -14.15 7.47 18.96
CA GLU A 28 -15.04 6.35 18.67
C GLU A 28 -16.38 6.39 19.42
N GLY A 29 -16.92 7.60 19.66
CA GLY A 29 -18.22 7.82 20.30
C GLY A 29 -18.22 7.74 21.83
N THR A 30 -17.07 7.54 22.46
CA THR A 30 -16.94 7.49 23.93
C THR A 30 -17.14 8.85 24.61
N LEU A 31 -16.88 9.95 23.90
CA LEU A 31 -16.94 11.31 24.46
C LEU A 31 -18.15 12.13 23.98
N ALA A 32 -18.55 11.98 22.72
CA ALA A 32 -19.64 12.74 22.13
C ALA A 32 -20.20 12.06 20.87
N PHE A 33 -21.41 12.47 20.48
CA PHE A 33 -21.96 12.20 19.15
C PHE A 33 -21.71 13.41 18.24
N ILE A 34 -21.02 13.18 17.13
CA ILE A 34 -20.77 14.23 16.12
C ILE A 34 -21.93 14.24 15.12
N THR A 35 -22.63 15.37 15.00
CA THR A 35 -23.77 15.51 14.09
C THR A 35 -23.41 16.21 12.78
N GLU A 36 -22.41 17.09 12.81
CA GLU A 36 -21.95 17.87 11.67
C GLU A 36 -20.43 18.03 11.74
N ALA A 37 -19.77 18.08 10.57
CA ALA A 37 -18.35 18.33 10.46
C ALA A 37 -18.06 19.30 9.31
N ARG A 38 -17.16 20.26 9.55
CA ARG A 38 -16.58 21.10 8.49
C ARG A 38 -15.26 20.47 8.08
N LEU A 39 -15.16 20.07 6.81
CA LEU A 39 -13.96 19.45 6.26
C LEU A 39 -13.18 20.46 5.45
N ASP A 40 -11.86 20.46 5.61
CA ASP A 40 -10.96 21.06 4.65
C ASP A 40 -10.76 20.08 3.48
N ILE A 41 -11.07 20.52 2.26
CA ILE A 41 -11.06 19.67 1.07
C ILE A 41 -10.09 20.21 0.04
N THR A 42 -9.31 19.31 -0.56
CA THR A 42 -8.38 19.64 -1.64
C THR A 42 -9.08 19.55 -3.00
N ARG A 43 -8.65 20.39 -3.95
CA ARG A 43 -9.10 20.27 -5.34
C ARG A 43 -8.59 18.96 -5.95
N LEU A 44 -9.35 18.43 -6.90
CA LEU A 44 -8.87 17.29 -7.70
C LEU A 44 -7.68 17.74 -8.54
N PRO A 45 -6.57 16.98 -8.53
CA PRO A 45 -5.40 17.31 -9.33
C PRO A 45 -5.73 17.21 -10.83
N LYS A 46 -5.18 18.13 -11.63
CA LYS A 46 -5.39 18.13 -13.10
C LYS A 46 -4.68 16.98 -13.81
N VAL A 47 -3.56 16.53 -13.25
CA VAL A 47 -2.67 15.54 -13.85
C VAL A 47 -2.48 14.40 -12.86
N ARG A 48 -2.61 13.17 -13.34
CA ARG A 48 -2.33 11.94 -12.62
C ARG A 48 -1.50 11.02 -13.51
N ARG A 49 -0.42 10.48 -12.97
CA ARG A 49 0.47 9.50 -13.62
C ARG A 49 0.76 8.41 -12.62
N LEU A 50 0.96 7.19 -13.09
CA LEU A 50 1.23 6.04 -12.25
C LEU A 50 2.38 5.23 -12.83
N VAL A 51 3.27 4.77 -11.96
CA VAL A 51 4.37 3.87 -12.31
C VAL A 51 4.19 2.57 -11.55
N ASN A 52 3.97 1.48 -12.29
CA ASN A 52 3.98 0.13 -11.77
C ASN A 52 5.43 -0.36 -11.73
N VAL A 53 5.98 -0.62 -10.54
CA VAL A 53 7.34 -1.13 -10.35
C VAL A 53 7.27 -2.59 -9.93
N LYS A 54 7.98 -3.45 -10.66
CA LYS A 54 7.91 -4.91 -10.57
C LYS A 54 9.15 -5.42 -9.85
N TYR A 55 8.96 -6.35 -8.94
CA TYR A 55 10.03 -6.90 -8.10
C TYR A 55 10.11 -8.42 -8.16
N ASP A 56 11.33 -8.93 -8.00
CA ASP A 56 11.64 -10.35 -7.87
C ASP A 56 11.19 -10.95 -6.53
N SER A 57 10.87 -10.12 -5.54
CA SER A 57 10.37 -10.55 -4.24
C SER A 57 9.56 -9.44 -3.57
N PHE A 58 8.71 -9.81 -2.62
CA PHE A 58 7.98 -8.85 -1.80
C PHE A 58 8.92 -8.05 -0.88
N ASP A 59 9.97 -8.69 -0.35
CA ASP A 59 10.98 -8.04 0.49
C ASP A 59 11.74 -6.97 -0.31
N SER A 60 12.10 -7.24 -1.57
CA SER A 60 12.68 -6.26 -2.50
C SER A 60 11.76 -5.04 -2.65
N ALA A 61 10.45 -5.27 -2.81
CA ALA A 61 9.45 -4.20 -2.93
C ALA A 61 9.39 -3.31 -1.67
N LEU A 62 9.51 -3.91 -0.48
CA LEU A 62 9.53 -3.21 0.81
C LEU A 62 10.86 -2.51 1.09
N ARG A 63 12.00 -3.12 0.76
CA ARG A 63 13.33 -2.50 0.93
C ARG A 63 13.51 -1.29 0.01
N ASN A 64 12.76 -1.23 -1.08
CA ASN A 64 12.73 -0.08 -1.97
C ASN A 64 11.85 1.07 -1.42
N ALA A 65 11.19 0.91 -0.26
CA ALA A 65 10.36 1.97 0.35
C ALA A 65 11.05 3.33 0.46
N PRO A 66 12.27 3.44 1.02
CA PRO A 66 12.89 4.75 1.24
C PRO A 66 13.18 5.46 -0.09
N PHE A 67 13.61 4.71 -1.10
CA PHE A 67 13.80 5.21 -2.46
C PHE A 67 12.51 5.76 -3.08
N MET A 68 11.37 5.13 -2.79
CA MET A 68 10.05 5.60 -3.26
C MET A 68 9.58 6.84 -2.51
N VAL A 69 9.86 6.96 -1.20
CA VAL A 69 9.58 8.18 -0.43
C VAL A 69 10.38 9.36 -0.98
N GLU A 70 11.66 9.15 -1.34
CA GLU A 70 12.50 10.16 -1.98
C GLU A 70 11.96 10.65 -3.32
N ALA A 71 11.21 9.81 -4.04
CA ALA A 71 10.62 10.16 -5.33
C ALA A 71 9.54 11.24 -5.23
N ARG A 72 9.06 11.58 -4.02
CA ARG A 72 7.97 12.55 -3.77
C ARG A 72 6.70 12.21 -4.56
N ALA A 73 6.39 10.91 -4.59
CA ALA A 73 5.12 10.40 -5.06
C ALA A 73 3.98 10.90 -4.14
N LEU A 74 2.76 10.93 -4.68
CA LEU A 74 1.55 11.18 -3.88
C LEU A 74 1.23 9.97 -2.98
N SER A 75 1.42 8.76 -3.50
CA SER A 75 1.19 7.52 -2.78
C SER A 75 2.07 6.39 -3.33
N VAL A 76 2.41 5.44 -2.46
CA VAL A 76 3.14 4.21 -2.81
C VAL A 76 2.43 3.01 -2.21
N GLU A 77 1.65 2.35 -3.05
CA GLU A 77 0.86 1.18 -2.65
C GLU A 77 1.59 -0.10 -3.06
N THR A 78 1.57 -1.12 -2.20
CA THR A 78 2.26 -2.38 -2.44
C THR A 78 1.31 -3.57 -2.32
N VAL A 79 1.48 -4.54 -3.21
CA VAL A 79 0.80 -5.83 -3.15
C VAL A 79 1.82 -6.97 -3.29
N ASP A 80 1.62 -8.04 -2.51
CA ASP A 80 2.41 -9.25 -2.60
C ASP A 80 1.98 -10.15 -3.78
N SER A 81 2.75 -11.20 -4.03
CA SER A 81 2.44 -12.20 -5.06
C SER A 81 1.10 -12.90 -4.85
N LYS A 82 0.66 -13.08 -3.59
CA LYS A 82 -0.62 -13.72 -3.28
C LYS A 82 -1.78 -12.88 -3.77
N VAL A 83 -1.79 -11.58 -3.43
CA VAL A 83 -2.81 -10.62 -3.85
C VAL A 83 -2.77 -10.42 -5.36
N LEU A 84 -1.57 -10.30 -5.94
CA LEU A 84 -1.41 -10.17 -7.39
C LEU A 84 -1.95 -11.40 -8.15
N ASN A 85 -1.68 -12.61 -7.65
CA ASN A 85 -2.18 -13.83 -8.28
C ASN A 85 -3.70 -13.97 -8.17
N LEU A 86 -4.30 -13.55 -7.06
CA LEU A 86 -5.76 -13.46 -6.95
C LEU A 86 -6.35 -12.51 -8.00
N ALA A 87 -5.66 -11.40 -8.28
CA ALA A 87 -6.08 -10.50 -9.35
C ALA A 87 -6.02 -11.19 -10.72
N ARG A 88 -4.92 -11.90 -11.02
CA ARG A 88 -4.69 -12.64 -12.29
C ARG A 88 -5.74 -13.70 -12.57
N GLU A 89 -6.28 -14.33 -11.54
CA GLU A 89 -7.33 -15.34 -11.66
C GLU A 89 -8.75 -14.74 -11.83
N ASP A 90 -8.91 -13.43 -11.59
CA ASP A 90 -10.18 -12.72 -11.71
C ASP A 90 -10.30 -11.98 -13.06
N ILE A 91 -11.55 -11.79 -13.52
CA ILE A 91 -11.86 -11.07 -14.77
C ILE A 91 -11.30 -9.63 -14.82
N VAL A 92 -11.03 -9.01 -13.67
CA VAL A 92 -10.43 -7.68 -13.58
C VAL A 92 -9.04 -7.63 -14.21
N TRP A 93 -8.29 -8.74 -14.21
CA TRP A 93 -6.96 -8.80 -14.82
C TRP A 93 -6.98 -8.44 -16.29
N HIS A 94 -7.99 -8.89 -17.03
CA HIS A 94 -8.12 -8.59 -18.46
C HIS A 94 -8.24 -7.09 -18.75
N SER A 95 -8.63 -6.29 -17.76
CA SER A 95 -8.74 -4.84 -17.90
C SER A 95 -7.45 -4.08 -17.60
N VAL A 96 -6.42 -4.75 -17.06
CA VAL A 96 -5.16 -4.12 -16.63
C VAL A 96 -3.89 -4.84 -17.11
N SER A 97 -4.01 -6.01 -17.74
CA SER A 97 -2.85 -6.84 -18.10
C SER A 97 -1.89 -6.16 -19.07
N GLU A 98 -2.38 -5.22 -19.88
CA GLU A 98 -1.53 -4.39 -20.75
C GLU A 98 -0.71 -3.34 -19.98
N LEU A 99 -1.19 -2.95 -18.79
CA LEU A 99 -0.54 -1.98 -17.91
C LEU A 99 0.43 -2.63 -16.91
N ILE A 100 0.36 -3.95 -16.76
CA ILE A 100 1.20 -4.77 -15.87
C ILE A 100 1.58 -6.07 -16.61
N THR A 101 2.43 -5.95 -17.61
CA THR A 101 2.96 -7.06 -18.40
C THR A 101 3.99 -7.87 -17.63
N ASP A 102 4.10 -9.16 -17.93
CA ASP A 102 5.19 -9.96 -17.38
C ASP A 102 6.54 -9.57 -17.98
N VAL A 103 7.60 -9.76 -17.20
CA VAL A 103 8.99 -9.57 -17.66
C VAL A 103 9.49 -10.94 -18.12
N PRO A 104 10.00 -11.08 -19.36
CA PRO A 104 10.51 -12.36 -19.85
C PRO A 104 11.55 -12.97 -18.90
N ASP A 105 11.45 -14.28 -18.70
CA ASP A 105 12.37 -15.08 -17.87
C ASP A 105 12.47 -14.66 -16.39
N GLN A 106 11.53 -13.84 -15.89
CA GLN A 106 11.49 -13.39 -14.49
C GLN A 106 10.08 -13.50 -13.91
N GLU A 107 9.99 -13.86 -12.63
CA GLU A 107 8.73 -13.95 -11.90
C GLU A 107 8.48 -12.66 -11.11
N MET A 108 7.33 -12.03 -11.31
CA MET A 108 6.93 -10.84 -10.56
C MET A 108 6.28 -11.24 -9.24
N LEU A 109 7.04 -11.13 -8.14
CA LEU A 109 6.61 -11.52 -6.80
C LEU A 109 6.27 -10.34 -5.88
N GLY A 110 6.46 -9.11 -6.36
CA GLY A 110 6.01 -7.88 -5.71
C GLY A 110 5.69 -6.80 -6.73
N LEU A 111 4.75 -5.93 -6.39
CA LEU A 111 4.36 -4.80 -7.22
C LEU A 111 4.16 -3.56 -6.34
N ASN A 112 4.88 -2.48 -6.66
CA ASN A 112 4.60 -1.15 -6.11
C ASN A 112 3.85 -0.34 -7.18
N ILE A 113 2.76 0.29 -6.76
CA ILE A 113 1.90 1.16 -7.55
C ILE A 113 2.18 2.58 -7.05
N VAL A 114 2.98 3.32 -7.82
CA VAL A 114 3.50 4.65 -7.44
C VAL A 114 2.72 5.72 -8.19
N GLU A 115 1.95 6.55 -7.49
CA GLU A 115 1.16 7.60 -8.12
C GLU A 115 1.82 8.98 -7.96
N PHE A 116 1.82 9.76 -9.04
CA PHE A 116 2.15 11.17 -9.05
C PHE A 116 0.92 11.96 -9.49
N ALA A 117 0.55 12.98 -8.72
CA ALA A 117 -0.52 13.88 -9.11
C ALA A 117 -0.23 15.32 -8.75
N GLY A 118 -0.78 16.24 -9.54
CA GLY A 118 -0.62 17.67 -9.34
C GLY A 118 -1.32 18.50 -10.41
N ASP A 119 -1.07 19.81 -10.38
CA ASP A 119 -1.68 20.77 -11.31
C ASP A 119 -0.75 21.20 -12.45
N ASP A 120 0.53 20.82 -12.38
CA ASP A 120 1.57 21.12 -13.37
C ASP A 120 2.01 19.83 -14.06
N GLU A 121 1.63 19.68 -15.32
CA GLU A 121 1.95 18.50 -16.14
C GLU A 121 3.45 18.32 -16.34
N ALA A 122 4.20 19.41 -16.58
CA ALA A 122 5.62 19.33 -16.84
C ALA A 122 6.38 18.86 -15.61
N LEU A 123 6.02 19.38 -14.43
CA LEU A 123 6.61 18.96 -13.16
C LEU A 123 6.30 17.49 -12.84
N ILE A 124 5.06 17.05 -13.07
CA ILE A 124 4.69 15.65 -12.82
C ILE A 124 5.42 14.71 -13.79
N ASP A 125 5.49 15.06 -15.06
CA ASP A 125 6.20 14.26 -16.06
C ASP A 125 7.72 14.25 -15.80
N GLU A 126 8.31 15.34 -15.33
CA GLU A 126 9.71 15.39 -14.87
C GLU A 126 9.96 14.39 -13.74
N ARG A 127 9.12 14.37 -12.71
CA ARG A 127 9.25 13.44 -11.57
C ARG A 127 9.10 11.98 -11.99
N VAL A 128 8.11 11.69 -12.84
CA VAL A 128 7.91 10.34 -13.38
C VAL A 128 9.15 9.90 -14.18
N ASN A 129 9.67 10.76 -15.05
CA ASN A 129 10.84 10.44 -15.86
C ASN A 129 12.10 10.25 -14.99
N ALA A 130 12.28 11.07 -13.95
CA ALA A 130 13.38 10.93 -12.99
C ALA A 130 13.30 9.59 -12.23
N LEU A 131 12.11 9.17 -11.80
CA LEU A 131 11.91 7.85 -11.21
C LEU A 131 12.25 6.73 -12.19
N CYS A 132 11.74 6.81 -13.43
CA CYS A 132 11.99 5.79 -14.46
C CYS A 132 13.49 5.64 -14.76
N ALA A 133 14.23 6.75 -14.88
CA ALA A 133 15.67 6.72 -15.11
C ALA A 133 16.43 6.02 -13.96
N ARG A 134 16.07 6.31 -12.70
CA ARG A 134 16.66 5.62 -11.54
C ARG A 134 16.30 4.12 -11.52
N LEU A 135 15.07 3.76 -11.91
CA LEU A 135 14.65 2.36 -12.00
C LEU A 135 15.41 1.63 -13.11
N ASP A 136 15.68 2.26 -14.25
CA ASP A 136 16.52 1.71 -15.31
C ASP A 136 17.95 1.44 -14.83
N GLU A 137 18.53 2.34 -14.02
CA GLU A 137 19.84 2.14 -13.40
C GLU A 137 19.85 0.92 -12.46
N LEU A 138 18.81 0.74 -11.64
CA LEU A 138 18.66 -0.42 -10.76
C LEU A 138 18.52 -1.72 -11.55
N ILE A 139 17.75 -1.73 -12.63
CA ILE A 139 17.59 -2.89 -13.52
C ILE A 139 18.93 -3.23 -14.18
N ALA A 140 19.62 -2.24 -14.76
CA ALA A 140 20.88 -2.44 -15.47
C ALA A 140 22.02 -2.92 -14.55
N SER A 141 21.98 -2.53 -13.27
CA SER A 141 22.93 -2.96 -12.25
C SER A 141 22.50 -4.20 -11.46
N HIS A 142 21.32 -4.76 -11.74
CA HIS A 142 20.71 -5.86 -11.00
C HIS A 142 20.63 -5.62 -9.49
N GLN A 143 20.18 -4.41 -9.11
CA GLN A 143 20.09 -3.96 -7.72
C GLN A 143 18.63 -3.84 -7.24
N ALA A 144 18.47 -3.93 -5.91
CA ALA A 144 17.20 -3.72 -5.20
C ALA A 144 16.02 -4.61 -5.67
N GLY A 145 16.31 -5.70 -6.38
CA GLY A 145 15.32 -6.66 -6.89
C GLY A 145 14.31 -6.06 -7.88
N VAL A 146 14.62 -4.91 -8.50
CA VAL A 146 13.75 -4.30 -9.52
C VAL A 146 13.93 -5.05 -10.84
N ILE A 147 12.85 -5.65 -11.34
CA ILE A 147 12.89 -6.45 -12.57
C ILE A 147 12.25 -5.74 -13.77
N GLY A 148 11.50 -4.67 -13.54
CA GLY A 148 10.87 -3.89 -14.59
C GLY A 148 9.94 -2.81 -14.05
N TRP A 149 9.50 -1.92 -14.94
CA TRP A 149 8.51 -0.91 -14.63
C TRP A 149 7.63 -0.60 -15.84
N GLN A 150 6.44 -0.04 -15.61
CA GLN A 150 5.54 0.48 -16.65
C GLN A 150 4.85 1.76 -16.20
N VAL A 151 4.79 2.75 -17.09
CA VAL A 151 4.11 4.03 -16.84
C VAL A 151 2.70 4.00 -17.43
N CYS A 152 1.73 4.45 -16.64
CA CYS A 152 0.37 4.75 -17.08
C CYS A 152 0.12 6.26 -16.98
N ARG A 153 -0.16 6.91 -18.12
CA ARG A 153 -0.40 8.35 -18.20
C ARG A 153 -1.88 8.73 -18.29
N GLU A 154 -2.71 7.78 -18.67
CA GLU A 154 -4.15 7.98 -18.87
C GLU A 154 -4.92 7.76 -17.58
N LEU A 155 -5.79 8.70 -17.22
CA LEU A 155 -6.62 8.61 -16.01
C LEU A 155 -7.42 7.30 -15.95
N ALA A 156 -8.02 6.88 -17.06
CA ALA A 156 -8.77 5.63 -17.13
C ALA A 156 -7.89 4.40 -16.87
N GLY A 157 -6.61 4.41 -17.26
CA GLY A 157 -5.67 3.34 -16.94
C GLY A 157 -5.30 3.34 -15.45
N VAL A 158 -5.05 4.51 -14.86
CA VAL A 158 -4.80 4.67 -13.43
C VAL A 158 -5.97 4.12 -12.60
N GLU A 159 -7.20 4.46 -12.97
CA GLU A 159 -8.41 3.98 -12.30
C GLU A 159 -8.58 2.46 -12.41
N ARG A 160 -8.26 1.87 -13.57
CA ARG A 160 -8.30 0.42 -13.76
C ARG A 160 -7.29 -0.30 -12.86
N ILE A 161 -6.06 0.23 -12.73
CA ILE A 161 -5.05 -0.33 -11.83
C ILE A 161 -5.54 -0.29 -10.36
N TYR A 162 -6.08 0.84 -9.91
CA TYR A 162 -6.63 0.93 -8.56
C TYR A 162 -7.85 0.04 -8.34
N ALA A 163 -8.72 -0.10 -9.35
CA ALA A 163 -9.84 -1.02 -9.30
C ALA A 163 -9.37 -2.48 -9.16
N MET A 164 -8.33 -2.87 -9.89
CA MET A 164 -7.69 -4.17 -9.73
C MET A 164 -7.14 -4.34 -8.30
N ARG A 165 -6.35 -3.39 -7.79
CA ARG A 165 -5.80 -3.46 -6.42
C ARG A 165 -6.91 -3.62 -5.39
N LYS A 166 -7.96 -2.79 -5.46
CA LYS A 166 -9.11 -2.85 -4.54
C LYS A 166 -9.82 -4.19 -4.61
N LYS A 167 -10.03 -4.72 -5.82
CA LYS A 167 -10.71 -6.00 -6.02
C LYS A 167 -9.86 -7.18 -5.54
N ALA A 168 -8.56 -7.19 -5.85
CA ALA A 168 -7.61 -8.21 -5.43
C ALA A 168 -7.56 -8.37 -3.90
N VAL A 169 -7.52 -7.24 -3.18
CA VAL A 169 -7.61 -7.24 -1.71
C VAL A 169 -8.95 -7.80 -1.21
N GLY A 170 -10.06 -7.49 -1.90
CA GLY A 170 -11.37 -8.06 -1.57
C GLY A 170 -11.44 -9.58 -1.82
N LEU A 171 -10.73 -10.08 -2.83
CA LEU A 171 -10.69 -11.51 -3.17
C LEU A 171 -9.95 -12.36 -2.12
N LEU A 172 -9.07 -11.77 -1.30
CA LEU A 172 -8.44 -12.48 -0.17
C LEU A 172 -9.50 -13.12 0.74
N GLY A 173 -10.62 -12.43 0.99
CA GLY A 173 -11.71 -12.96 1.83
C GLY A 173 -12.43 -14.17 1.21
N ASN A 174 -12.29 -14.39 -0.10
CA ASN A 174 -12.90 -15.51 -0.83
C ASN A 174 -11.97 -16.72 -0.95
N ALA A 175 -10.89 -16.79 -0.17
CA ALA A 175 -9.97 -17.92 -0.16
C ALA A 175 -10.71 -19.26 -0.01
N LYS A 176 -10.32 -20.28 -0.77
CA LYS A 176 -10.93 -21.63 -0.71
C LYS A 176 -10.51 -22.32 0.60
N GLY A 177 -11.40 -23.15 1.15
CA GLY A 177 -11.17 -23.89 2.40
C GLY A 177 -11.86 -23.27 3.62
N ALA A 178 -11.68 -23.94 4.76
CA ALA A 178 -12.22 -23.50 6.06
C ALA A 178 -11.41 -22.34 6.64
N ALA A 179 -10.09 -22.36 6.49
CA ALA A 179 -9.23 -21.23 6.85
C ALA A 179 -9.50 -20.02 5.96
N LYS A 180 -9.80 -18.86 6.56
CA LYS A 180 -10.07 -17.59 5.88
C LYS A 180 -9.10 -16.51 6.33
N PRO A 181 -8.57 -15.67 5.44
CA PRO A 181 -7.79 -14.48 5.83
C PRO A 181 -8.64 -13.55 6.71
N ILE A 182 -8.21 -13.33 7.96
CA ILE A 182 -8.94 -12.54 8.94
C ILE A 182 -8.24 -11.19 9.16
N PRO A 183 -8.99 -10.07 9.16
CA PRO A 183 -8.44 -8.74 9.38
C PRO A 183 -8.21 -8.47 10.88
N PHE A 184 -7.30 -9.18 11.53
CA PHE A 184 -6.97 -8.96 12.95
C PHE A 184 -5.57 -8.34 13.18
N ALA A 185 -4.63 -8.58 12.25
CA ALA A 185 -3.32 -7.93 12.23
C ALA A 185 -3.31 -6.78 11.22
N GLU A 186 -4.14 -5.77 11.50
CA GLU A 186 -4.38 -4.62 10.61
C GLU A 186 -3.63 -3.37 11.09
N ASP A 187 -3.38 -2.44 10.16
CA ASP A 187 -2.79 -1.12 10.43
C ASP A 187 -1.48 -1.16 11.24
N THR A 188 -0.63 -2.17 11.01
CA THR A 188 0.69 -2.22 11.64
C THR A 188 1.57 -1.12 11.06
N CYS A 189 2.06 -0.22 11.91
CA CYS A 189 2.79 0.98 11.50
C CYS A 189 4.16 1.03 12.18
N VAL A 190 5.21 1.13 11.37
CA VAL A 190 6.60 1.35 11.79
C VAL A 190 7.22 2.42 10.89
N PRO A 191 8.30 3.11 11.31
CA PRO A 191 9.02 4.00 10.39
C PRO A 191 9.38 3.27 9.08
N PRO A 192 9.20 3.90 7.89
CA PRO A 192 9.42 3.23 6.60
C PRO A 192 10.78 2.53 6.47
N GLU A 193 11.83 3.08 7.07
CA GLU A 193 13.18 2.50 7.12
C GLU A 193 13.27 1.16 7.88
N HIS A 194 12.31 0.87 8.75
CA HIS A 194 12.22 -0.37 9.53
C HIS A 194 11.17 -1.34 8.99
N LEU A 195 10.39 -0.94 7.98
CA LEU A 195 9.26 -1.72 7.48
C LEU A 195 9.69 -3.09 6.93
N ALA A 196 10.75 -3.14 6.13
CA ALA A 196 11.21 -4.39 5.53
C ALA A 196 11.62 -5.42 6.60
N ASP A 197 12.40 -5.00 7.59
CA ASP A 197 12.90 -5.90 8.64
C ASP A 197 11.76 -6.35 9.57
N TYR A 198 10.85 -5.44 9.93
CA TYR A 198 9.63 -5.76 10.67
C TYR A 198 8.80 -6.85 9.95
N ILE A 199 8.61 -6.72 8.62
CA ILE A 199 7.84 -7.70 7.85
C ILE A 199 8.61 -9.01 7.67
N ALA A 200 9.93 -8.99 7.53
CA ALA A 200 10.73 -10.20 7.47
C ALA A 200 10.55 -11.03 8.75
N GLU A 201 10.65 -10.39 9.93
CA GLU A 201 10.42 -11.06 11.21
C GLU A 201 8.96 -11.52 11.38
N PHE A 202 7.99 -10.69 10.98
CA PHE A 202 6.58 -11.05 11.10
C PHE A 202 6.21 -12.25 10.19
N ARG A 203 6.75 -12.30 8.97
CA ARG A 203 6.58 -13.45 8.08
C ARG A 203 7.19 -14.71 8.67
N ALA A 204 8.40 -14.63 9.22
CA ALA A 204 9.04 -15.76 9.88
C ALA A 204 8.19 -16.29 11.06
N LEU A 205 7.55 -15.40 11.82
CA LEU A 205 6.61 -15.78 12.87
C LEU A 205 5.40 -16.52 12.30
N LEU A 206 4.72 -15.95 11.31
CA LEU A 206 3.54 -16.58 10.69
C LEU A 206 3.87 -17.93 10.04
N ASP A 207 5.02 -18.02 9.36
CA ASP A 207 5.52 -19.24 8.74
C ASP A 207 5.85 -20.31 9.79
N SER A 208 6.37 -19.92 10.96
CA SER A 208 6.63 -20.85 12.08
C SER A 208 5.35 -21.48 12.64
N HIS A 209 4.22 -20.81 12.46
CA HIS A 209 2.88 -21.31 12.79
C HIS A 209 2.17 -21.98 11.60
N GLY A 210 2.83 -22.10 10.44
CA GLY A 210 2.25 -22.72 9.24
C GLY A 210 1.08 -21.95 8.63
N LEU A 211 0.96 -20.65 8.94
CA LEU A 211 -0.15 -19.84 8.48
C LEU A 211 0.09 -19.33 7.06
N SER A 212 -0.94 -19.41 6.22
CA SER A 212 -0.95 -18.67 4.96
C SER A 212 -1.47 -17.25 5.19
N TYR A 213 -0.95 -16.26 4.48
CA TYR A 213 -1.34 -14.87 4.67
C TYR A 213 -1.30 -14.11 3.34
N GLY A 214 -1.99 -12.97 3.30
CA GLY A 214 -1.83 -11.96 2.26
C GLY A 214 -1.41 -10.63 2.90
N MET A 215 -0.51 -9.91 2.23
CA MET A 215 0.03 -8.64 2.68
C MET A 215 -0.14 -7.54 1.62
N PHE A 216 -0.60 -6.37 2.06
CA PHE A 216 -0.76 -5.18 1.21
C PHE A 216 -0.73 -3.92 2.07
N GLY A 217 -0.45 -2.75 1.49
CA GLY A 217 -0.50 -1.50 2.24
C GLY A 217 0.25 -0.34 1.60
N HIS A 218 0.44 0.71 2.38
CA HIS A 218 1.03 1.98 1.99
C HIS A 218 2.43 2.06 2.55
N VAL A 219 3.41 1.77 1.70
CA VAL A 219 4.79 1.60 2.13
C VAL A 219 5.44 2.94 2.44
N ASP A 220 5.02 4.02 1.77
CA ASP A 220 5.45 5.39 2.06
C ASP A 220 5.04 5.86 3.46
N ALA A 221 3.91 5.35 3.98
CA ALA A 221 3.44 5.63 5.33
C ALA A 221 3.97 4.65 6.38
N GLY A 222 4.72 3.62 5.96
CA GLY A 222 5.19 2.57 6.87
C GLY A 222 4.05 1.66 7.39
N VAL A 223 2.91 1.61 6.68
CA VAL A 223 1.71 0.90 7.11
C VAL A 223 1.48 -0.35 6.25
N LEU A 224 1.37 -1.50 6.91
CA LEU A 224 0.99 -2.75 6.25
C LEU A 224 -0.19 -3.44 6.94
N HIS A 225 -1.06 -3.99 6.10
CA HIS A 225 -2.15 -4.87 6.46
C HIS A 225 -1.72 -6.31 6.26
N VAL A 226 -1.86 -7.13 7.30
CA VAL A 226 -1.53 -8.55 7.24
C VAL A 226 -2.77 -9.36 7.58
N ARG A 227 -3.14 -10.28 6.69
CA ARG A 227 -4.33 -11.13 6.88
C ARG A 227 -3.95 -12.60 6.94
N PRO A 228 -3.58 -13.12 8.13
CA PRO A 228 -3.38 -14.54 8.32
C PRO A 228 -4.69 -15.30 8.14
N ALA A 229 -4.61 -16.47 7.49
CA ALA A 229 -5.73 -17.35 7.29
C ALA A 229 -5.89 -18.29 8.49
N LEU A 230 -7.03 -18.18 9.18
CA LEU A 230 -7.37 -18.99 10.35
C LEU A 230 -8.68 -19.74 10.10
N ASP A 231 -8.76 -20.97 10.57
CA ASP A 231 -10.00 -21.75 10.61
C ASP A 231 -10.73 -21.48 11.92
N MET A 232 -11.69 -20.55 11.90
CA MET A 232 -12.49 -20.20 13.08
C MET A 232 -13.45 -21.33 13.53
N CYS A 233 -13.49 -22.46 12.82
CA CYS A 233 -14.16 -23.67 13.27
C CYS A 233 -13.24 -24.63 14.05
N ASP A 234 -11.93 -24.38 14.07
CA ASP A 234 -10.96 -25.07 14.90
C ASP A 234 -10.79 -24.32 16.24
N PRO A 235 -11.17 -24.90 17.39
CA PRO A 235 -11.05 -24.23 18.70
C PRO A 235 -9.61 -23.86 19.10
N GLN A 236 -8.58 -24.39 18.42
CA GLN A 236 -7.19 -23.96 18.64
C GLN A 236 -6.82 -22.68 17.88
N GLN A 237 -7.64 -22.29 16.89
CA GLN A 237 -7.44 -21.12 16.04
C GLN A 237 -8.49 -20.01 16.26
N GLU A 238 -9.55 -20.29 17.03
CA GLU A 238 -10.53 -19.31 17.53
C GLU A 238 -9.92 -18.37 18.59
#